data_AF-A0AAN5IG94-F1
#
_entry.id   AF-A0AAN5IG94-F1
#
_cell.length_a   1.000
_cell.length_b   1.000
_cell.length_c   1.000
_cell.angle_alpha   90.00
_cell.angle_beta   90.00
_cell.angle_gamma   90.00
#
_symmetry.space_group_name_H-M   'P 1'
#
loop_
_entity.id
_entity.type
_entity.pdbx_description
1 polymer ?
#
loop_
_entity_poly.entity_id
_entity_poly.type
_entity_poly.pdbx_seq_one_letter_code
_entity_poly.pdbx_strand_id
1 'polypeptide(L)'
;TDFIGMGEVNKYFHKAHDHLWPSVLGYLARPEFQDYKITFTGHSLGAALASLAAAATVHQCYRPAATVVLYTFGQPRTGSYKYAMTFDGLGIKSYRVVFSDGIIPHG
;
A
#
# COMPACT_ATOMS: atom_id res chain seq x y z
N THR A 1 -14.40 1.54 6.19
CA THR A 1 -14.96 1.71 4.84
C THR A 1 -14.38 0.63 3.96
N ASP A 2 -15.20 -0.06 3.18
CA ASP A 2 -14.71 -1.06 2.24
C ASP A 2 -13.82 -0.40 1.18
N PHE A 3 -12.62 -0.94 1.00
CA PHE A 3 -11.63 -0.42 0.06
C PHE A 3 -11.64 -1.29 -1.19
N ILE A 4 -12.26 -0.80 -2.27
CA ILE A 4 -12.29 -1.45 -3.59
C ILE A 4 -12.62 -2.95 -3.58
N GLY A 5 -13.49 -3.41 -2.66
CA GLY A 5 -13.87 -4.82 -2.50
C GLY A 5 -12.86 -5.69 -1.76
N MET A 6 -11.71 -5.15 -1.36
CA MET A 6 -10.65 -5.87 -0.64
C MET A 6 -10.92 -6.03 0.85
N GLY A 7 -11.90 -5.31 1.40
CA GLY A 7 -12.23 -5.31 2.83
C GLY A 7 -12.06 -3.94 3.47
N GLU A 8 -12.38 -3.87 4.77
CA GLU A 8 -12.46 -2.60 5.46
C GLU A 8 -11.10 -2.02 5.82
N VAL A 9 -10.91 -0.74 5.52
CA VAL A 9 -9.76 0.08 5.91
C VAL A 9 -10.22 1.29 6.72
N ASN A 10 -9.28 1.90 7.45
CA ASN A 10 -9.57 3.11 8.22
C ASN A 10 -10.02 4.26 7.29
N LYS A 11 -11.14 4.92 7.63
CA LYS A 11 -11.74 6.02 6.86
C LYS A 11 -10.77 7.17 6.55
N TYR A 12 -9.83 7.44 7.46
CA TYR A 12 -8.85 8.52 7.28
C TYR A 12 -7.87 8.17 6.15
N PHE A 13 -7.37 6.93 6.12
CA PHE A 13 -6.47 6.47 5.07
C PHE A 13 -7.18 6.36 3.72
N HIS A 14 -8.45 5.91 3.73
CA HIS A 14 -9.28 5.87 2.53
C HIS A 14 -9.44 7.25 1.89
N LYS A 15 -9.86 8.26 2.67
CA LYS A 15 -10.04 9.62 2.13
C LYS A 15 -8.75 10.23 1.60
N ALA A 16 -7.65 10.04 2.32
CA ALA A 16 -6.35 10.54 1.88
C ALA A 16 -5.86 9.83 0.60
N HIS A 17 -6.11 8.51 0.48
CA HIS A 17 -5.87 7.78 -0.75
C HIS A 17 -6.71 8.35 -1.90
N ASP A 18 -8.02 8.50 -1.73
CA ASP A 18 -8.94 9.00 -2.78
C ASP A 18 -8.52 10.37 -3.32
N HIS A 19 -7.97 11.24 -2.46
CA HIS A 19 -7.50 12.56 -2.86
C HIS A 19 -6.22 12.52 -3.71
N LEU A 20 -5.32 11.57 -3.42
CA LEU A 20 -4.01 11.47 -4.09
C LEU A 20 -4.07 10.54 -5.31
N TRP A 21 -5.01 9.61 -5.34
CA TRP A 21 -5.11 8.55 -6.34
C TRP A 21 -5.24 9.04 -7.79
N PRO A 22 -6.03 10.07 -8.12
CA PRO A 22 -6.14 10.57 -9.50
C PRO A 22 -4.80 11.04 -10.08
N SER A 23 -3.98 11.70 -9.27
CA SER A 23 -2.65 12.15 -9.69
C SER A 23 -1.72 10.96 -9.93
N VAL A 24 -1.74 9.95 -9.04
CA VAL A 24 -0.93 8.73 -9.18
C VAL A 24 -1.34 7.94 -10.42
N LEU A 25 -2.65 7.76 -10.65
CA LEU A 25 -3.18 7.13 -11.86
C LEU A 25 -2.72 7.86 -13.12
N GLY A 26 -2.71 9.19 -13.11
CA GLY A 26 -2.23 9.99 -14.24
C GLY A 26 -0.76 9.74 -14.61
N TYR A 27 0.06 9.22 -13.70
CA TYR A 27 1.43 8.78 -13.98
C TYR A 27 1.49 7.29 -14.34
N LEU A 28 0.72 6.44 -13.64
CA LEU A 28 0.64 5.00 -13.92
C LEU A 28 0.05 4.70 -15.30
N ALA A 29 -0.87 5.52 -15.79
CA ALA A 29 -1.51 5.32 -17.10
C ALA A 29 -0.62 5.76 -18.27
N ARG A 30 0.52 6.43 -18.02
CA ARG A 30 1.38 6.92 -19.11
C ARG A 30 2.10 5.75 -19.80
N PRO A 31 2.06 5.68 -21.15
CA PRO A 31 2.76 4.65 -21.91
C PRO A 31 4.27 4.65 -21.64
N GLU A 32 4.84 5.84 -21.45
CA GLU A 32 6.26 6.09 -21.17
C GLU A 32 6.79 5.32 -19.94
N PHE A 33 5.91 5.02 -18.99
CA PHE A 33 6.24 4.36 -17.72
C PHE A 33 5.66 2.94 -17.61
N GLN A 34 5.20 2.33 -18.71
CA GLN A 34 4.62 0.98 -18.66
C GLN A 34 5.63 -0.10 -18.25
N ASP A 35 6.86 -0.01 -18.73
CA ASP A 35 7.92 -0.99 -18.43
C ASP A 35 8.70 -0.70 -17.14
N TYR A 36 8.35 0.37 -16.44
CA TYR A 36 9.07 0.78 -15.23
C TYR A 36 8.59 0.02 -14.00
N LYS A 37 9.55 -0.35 -13.15
CA LYS A 37 9.26 -0.84 -11.80
C LYS A 37 8.76 0.31 -10.94
N ILE A 38 7.64 0.11 -10.25
CA ILE A 38 7.05 1.10 -9.38
C ILE A 38 7.32 0.70 -7.94
N THR A 39 7.90 1.64 -7.20
CA THR A 39 8.17 1.47 -5.78
C THR A 39 7.28 2.42 -4.99
N PHE A 40 6.35 1.88 -4.23
CA PHE A 40 5.57 2.64 -3.25
C PHE A 40 6.33 2.67 -1.94
N THR A 41 6.52 3.85 -1.35
CA THR A 41 7.19 3.99 -0.05
C THR A 41 6.47 4.99 0.85
N GLY A 42 6.58 4.79 2.16
CA GLY A 42 6.05 5.74 3.13
C GLY A 42 6.43 5.42 4.57
N HIS A 43 6.38 6.45 5.42
CA HIS A 43 6.65 6.37 6.86
C HIS A 43 5.39 6.65 7.66
N SER A 44 5.15 5.90 8.74
CA SER A 44 4.04 6.07 9.68
C SER A 44 2.68 6.13 8.96
N LEU A 45 2.06 7.31 8.86
CA LEU A 45 0.83 7.52 8.09
C LEU A 45 1.03 7.24 6.58
N GLY A 46 2.15 7.68 6.02
CA GLY A 46 2.45 7.48 4.60
C GLY A 46 2.63 6.00 4.25
N ALA A 47 3.07 5.18 5.20
CA ALA A 47 3.18 3.73 5.00
C ALA A 47 1.80 3.09 4.75
N ALA A 48 0.76 3.57 5.44
CA ALA A 48 -0.61 3.13 5.21
C ALA A 48 -1.09 3.46 3.80
N LEU A 49 -0.83 4.69 3.35
CA LEU A 49 -1.21 5.17 2.03
C LEU A 49 -0.45 4.44 0.92
N ALA A 50 0.85 4.21 1.11
CA ALA A 50 1.68 3.45 0.18
C ALA A 50 1.15 2.01 0.03
N SER A 51 0.73 1.37 1.12
CA SER A 51 0.12 0.04 1.09
C SER A 51 -1.19 0.02 0.33
N LEU A 52 -2.07 0.99 0.54
CA LEU A 52 -3.34 1.12 -0.19
C LEU A 52 -3.12 1.39 -1.67
N ALA A 53 -2.17 2.28 -2.01
CA ALA A 53 -1.82 2.60 -3.38
C ALA A 53 -1.27 1.39 -4.13
N ALA A 54 -0.31 0.66 -3.55
CA ALA A 54 0.24 -0.55 -4.14
C ALA A 54 -0.84 -1.63 -4.36
N ALA A 55 -1.72 -1.81 -3.38
CA ALA A 55 -2.85 -2.73 -3.46
C ALA A 55 -3.78 -2.37 -4.62
N ALA A 56 -4.21 -1.10 -4.70
CA ALA A 56 -5.10 -0.62 -5.75
C ALA A 56 -4.47 -0.71 -7.15
N THR A 57 -3.16 -0.47 -7.28
CA THR A 57 -2.44 -0.59 -8.56
C THR A 57 -2.52 -2.00 -9.12
N VAL A 58 -2.30 -3.01 -8.28
CA VAL A 58 -2.29 -4.42 -8.71
C VAL A 58 -3.71 -4.98 -8.82
N HIS A 59 -4.58 -4.68 -7.84
CA HIS A 59 -5.96 -5.17 -7.81
C HIS A 59 -6.80 -4.67 -8.99
N GLN A 60 -6.58 -3.42 -9.43
CA GLN A 60 -7.25 -2.86 -10.61
C GLN A 60 -6.48 -3.12 -11.92
N CYS A 61 -5.47 -4.00 -11.90
CA CYS A 61 -4.68 -4.41 -13.07
C CYS A 61 -3.97 -3.27 -13.82
N TYR A 62 -3.66 -2.14 -13.16
CA TYR A 62 -2.86 -1.08 -13.79
C TYR A 62 -1.42 -1.50 -14.04
N ARG A 63 -0.88 -2.34 -13.15
CA ARG A 63 0.44 -2.96 -13.28
C ARG A 63 0.46 -4.37 -12.70
N PRO A 64 1.28 -5.27 -13.26
CA PRO A 64 1.47 -6.60 -12.69
C PRO A 64 2.16 -6.52 -11.32
N ALA A 65 1.82 -7.44 -10.42
CA ALA A 65 2.41 -7.51 -9.08
C ALA A 65 3.95 -7.58 -9.11
N ALA A 66 4.52 -8.24 -10.13
CA ALA A 66 5.95 -8.41 -10.30
C ALA A 66 6.73 -7.08 -10.53
N THR A 67 6.06 -6.03 -11.01
CA THR A 67 6.68 -4.71 -11.23
C THR A 67 6.40 -3.74 -10.09
N VAL A 68 5.65 -4.16 -9.06
CA VAL A 68 5.28 -3.31 -7.93
C VAL A 68 6.02 -3.78 -6.68
N VAL A 69 6.71 -2.85 -6.03
CA VAL A 69 7.38 -3.08 -4.75
C VAL A 69 6.86 -2.09 -3.72
N LEU A 70 6.62 -2.56 -2.51
CA LEU A 70 6.17 -1.74 -1.39
C LEU A 70 7.23 -1.71 -0.29
N TYR A 71 7.66 -0.52 0.14
CA TYR A 71 8.49 -0.32 1.32
C TYR A 71 7.74 0.51 2.35
N THR A 72 7.56 -0.01 3.55
CA THR A 72 6.85 0.71 4.61
C THR A 72 7.68 0.83 5.86
N PHE A 73 7.71 2.01 6.45
CA PHE A 73 8.43 2.29 7.69
C PHE A 73 7.43 2.58 8.82
N GLY A 74 7.43 1.76 9.86
CA GLY A 74 6.55 1.96 11.03
C GLY A 74 5.05 1.85 10.73
N GLN A 75 4.66 0.98 9.79
CA GLN A 75 3.26 0.83 9.36
C GLN A 75 2.37 0.26 10.49
N PRO A 76 1.36 1.01 10.98
CA PRO A 76 0.35 0.46 11.91
C PRO A 76 -0.53 -0.59 11.21
N ARG A 77 -1.33 -1.36 11.96
CA ARG A 77 -2.37 -2.23 11.34
C ARG A 77 -3.40 -1.33 10.63
N THR A 78 -3.41 -1.37 9.29
CA THR A 78 -4.13 -0.40 8.45
C THR A 78 -5.48 -0.86 7.94
N GLY A 79 -5.80 -2.14 8.07
CA GLY A 79 -7.06 -2.72 7.61
C GLY A 79 -7.49 -3.94 8.40
N SER A 80 -8.73 -4.36 8.14
CA SER A 80 -9.34 -5.59 8.66
C SER A 80 -8.58 -6.84 8.20
N TYR A 81 -8.85 -7.98 8.85
CA TYR A 81 -8.29 -9.28 8.47
C TYR A 81 -8.56 -9.61 6.99
N LYS A 82 -9.75 -9.28 6.49
CA LYS A 82 -10.12 -9.47 5.07
C LYS A 82 -9.22 -8.67 4.12
N TYR A 83 -8.91 -7.42 4.47
CA TYR A 83 -7.97 -6.60 3.71
C TYR A 83 -6.57 -7.20 3.71
N ALA A 84 -6.09 -7.66 4.87
CA ALA A 84 -4.77 -8.28 4.98
C ALA A 84 -4.65 -9.54 4.09
N MET A 85 -5.67 -10.42 4.10
CA MET A 85 -5.66 -11.61 3.25
C MET A 85 -5.72 -11.28 1.76
N THR A 86 -6.58 -10.33 1.37
CA THR A 86 -6.67 -9.93 -0.04
C THR A 86 -5.37 -9.31 -0.52
N PHE A 87 -4.72 -8.49 0.32
CA PHE A 87 -3.42 -7.90 0.01
C PHE A 87 -2.32 -8.96 -0.16
N ASP A 88 -2.27 -9.95 0.73
CA ASP A 88 -1.30 -11.05 0.65
C ASP A 88 -1.50 -11.88 -0.62
N GLY A 89 -2.76 -12.10 -1.01
CA GLY A 89 -3.13 -12.79 -2.25
C GLY A 89 -2.75 -12.06 -3.54
N LEU A 90 -2.41 -10.76 -3.50
CA LEU A 90 -1.94 -10.02 -4.68
C LEU A 90 -0.48 -10.34 -5.04
N GLY A 91 0.27 -11.00 -4.16
CA GLY A 91 1.68 -11.36 -4.43
C GLY A 91 2.61 -10.15 -4.55
N ILE A 92 2.25 -9.01 -3.95
CA ILE A 92 3.06 -7.79 -3.98
C ILE A 92 4.29 -7.99 -3.11
N LYS A 93 5.48 -7.71 -3.67
CA LYS A 93 6.71 -7.71 -2.89
C LYS A 93 6.69 -6.54 -1.90
N SER A 94 6.48 -6.82 -0.62
CA SER A 94 6.41 -5.81 0.43
C SER A 94 7.51 -5.99 1.49
N TYR A 95 8.13 -4.89 1.89
CA TYR A 95 9.15 -4.81 2.91
C TYR A 95 8.68 -3.87 4.01
N ARG A 96 8.49 -4.40 5.21
CA ARG A 96 8.08 -3.64 6.38
C ARG A 96 9.28 -3.43 7.29
N VAL A 97 9.78 -2.20 7.34
CA VAL A 97 10.82 -1.78 8.28
C VAL A 97 10.14 -1.23 9.52
N VAL A 98 10.18 -2.00 10.61
CA VAL A 98 9.71 -1.53 11.91
C VAL A 98 10.93 -1.05 12.68
N PHE A 99 11.04 0.27 12.89
CA PHE A 99 12.08 0.82 13.74
C PHE A 99 11.73 0.49 15.20
N SER A 100 12.31 -0.58 15.72
CA SER A 100 12.20 -0.96 17.13
C SER A 100 13.21 -0.15 17.92
N ASP A 101 12.89 1.12 18.21
CA ASP A 101 13.64 1.91 19.21
C ASP A 101 12.81 2.08 20.48
N GLY A 102 12.15 0.99 20.86
CA GLY A 102 11.59 0.79 22.17
C GLY A 102 12.19 -0.48 22.74
N ILE A 103 13.25 -0.33 23.53
CA ILE A 103 13.65 -1.30 24.54
C ILE A 103 12.36 -1.68 25.29
N ILE A 104 11.88 -2.90 25.09
CA ILE A 104 11.13 -3.59 26.13
C ILE A 104 12.21 -4.26 26.97
N PRO A 105 12.47 -3.83 28.23
CA PRO A 105 13.19 -4.68 29.15
C PRO A 105 12.27 -5.89 29.36
N HIS A 106 12.71 -7.05 28.91
CA HIS A 106 12.19 -8.30 29.44
C HIS A 106 12.63 -8.36 30.90
N GLY A 107 11.68 -8.09 31.81
CA GLY A 107 11.70 -8.58 33.18
C GLY A 107 10.90 -9.87 33.27
#